data_AF-A0A7L4RML6-F1
#
_entry.id   AF-A0A7L4RML6-F1
#
_cell.length_a   1.000
_cell.length_b   1.000
_cell.length_c   1.000
_cell.angle_alpha   90.00
_cell.angle_beta   90.00
_cell.angle_gamma   90.00
#
_symmetry.space_group_name_H-M   'P 1'
#
loop_
_entity.id
_entity.type
_entity.pdbx_description
1 polymer ?
#
loop_
_entity_poly.entity_id
_entity_poly.type
_entity_poly.pdbx_seq_one_letter_code
_entity_poly.pdbx_strand_id
1 'polypeptide(L)'
;MEKCSICQRDFEVTEGVFFENRWFCRECSLVYGQFETCSRCKRSVARWGYTTHNGMILCHQCCDKVLREERLARTCAVCNKEIVGPSVVDPQGRKVCLDCYRKNNLKPFGVRIIICASCGEDIPAPQATYVKEKPVCKKCIEKFMRERTFLTCSRCGSKIYEKPLKVGDEVLCALCYSQIPKDEDRCAVCGKMIKAIKFVRRDGAVLCLDCSKKESESSR
;
A
#
# COMPACT_ATOMS: atom_id res chain seq x y z
N MET A 1 -30.76 -48.71 -8.64
CA MET A 1 -31.46 -48.54 -7.36
C MET A 1 -30.42 -48.71 -6.28
N GLU A 2 -30.37 -47.79 -5.32
CA GLU A 2 -29.40 -47.81 -4.22
C GLU A 2 -30.11 -47.68 -2.89
N LYS A 3 -29.50 -48.15 -1.79
CA LYS A 3 -30.08 -48.08 -0.45
C LYS A 3 -29.56 -46.91 0.35
N CYS A 4 -30.47 -46.15 0.95
CA CYS A 4 -30.08 -45.08 1.86
C CYS A 4 -29.43 -45.66 3.12
N SER A 5 -28.24 -45.20 3.47
CA SER A 5 -27.47 -45.67 4.62
C SER A 5 -28.06 -45.24 5.96
N ILE A 6 -29.05 -44.35 5.95
CA ILE A 6 -29.78 -43.88 7.14
C ILE A 6 -31.12 -44.59 7.23
N CYS A 7 -32.05 -44.36 6.30
CA CYS A 7 -33.40 -44.92 6.38
C CYS A 7 -33.57 -46.28 5.71
N GLN A 8 -32.54 -46.83 5.07
CA GLN A 8 -32.53 -48.13 4.37
C GLN A 8 -33.54 -48.26 3.22
N ARG A 9 -34.22 -47.18 2.83
CA ARG A 9 -35.12 -47.14 1.67
C ARG A 9 -34.32 -47.23 0.37
N ASP A 10 -34.80 -48.04 -0.57
CA ASP A 10 -34.31 -48.05 -1.96
C ASP A 10 -34.74 -46.76 -2.68
N PHE A 11 -33.86 -46.19 -3.48
CA PHE A 11 -34.15 -44.98 -4.26
C PHE A 11 -33.39 -44.99 -5.60
N GLU A 12 -33.83 -44.15 -6.55
CA GLU A 12 -33.11 -43.97 -7.82
C GLU A 12 -31.83 -43.16 -7.60
N VAL A 13 -30.72 -43.52 -8.24
CA VAL A 13 -29.41 -42.84 -8.04
C VAL A 13 -29.48 -41.33 -8.26
N THR A 14 -30.35 -40.88 -9.18
CA THR A 14 -30.65 -39.48 -9.49
C THR A 14 -31.30 -38.72 -8.33
N GLU A 15 -31.91 -39.42 -7.37
CA GLU A 15 -32.65 -38.87 -6.22
C GLU A 15 -31.87 -38.89 -4.90
N GLY A 16 -30.58 -39.26 -4.91
CA GLY A 16 -29.77 -39.23 -3.71
C GLY A 16 -28.32 -38.83 -3.91
N VAL A 17 -27.57 -38.91 -2.82
CA VAL A 17 -26.21 -38.38 -2.69
C VAL A 17 -25.30 -39.52 -2.24
N PHE A 18 -24.20 -39.75 -2.95
CA PHE A 18 -23.16 -40.71 -2.55
C PHE A 18 -22.06 -40.00 -1.75
N PHE A 19 -21.72 -40.50 -0.57
CA PHE A 19 -20.72 -39.91 0.33
C PHE A 19 -20.12 -40.97 1.27
N GLU A 20 -18.82 -40.91 1.57
CA GLU A 20 -18.11 -41.88 2.44
C GLU A 20 -18.41 -43.36 2.11
N ASN A 21 -18.42 -43.70 0.82
CA ASN A 21 -18.75 -45.03 0.31
C ASN A 21 -20.18 -45.50 0.69
N ARG A 22 -21.10 -44.57 0.88
CA ARG A 22 -22.47 -44.80 1.32
C ARG A 22 -23.45 -43.92 0.52
N TRP A 23 -24.63 -44.46 0.24
CA TRP A 23 -25.71 -43.75 -0.45
C TRP A 23 -26.68 -43.12 0.55
N PHE A 24 -27.18 -41.91 0.29
CA PHE A 24 -28.17 -41.21 1.12
C PHE A 24 -29.34 -40.74 0.24
N CYS A 25 -30.58 -41.08 0.59
CA CYS A 25 -31.74 -40.55 -0.12
C CYS A 25 -31.90 -39.05 0.13
N ARG A 26 -32.64 -38.34 -0.74
CA ARG A 26 -32.90 -36.90 -0.61
C ARG A 26 -33.37 -36.49 0.80
N GLU A 27 -34.37 -37.17 1.35
CA GLU A 27 -34.95 -36.84 2.66
C GLU A 27 -33.91 -36.95 3.79
N CYS A 28 -33.18 -38.06 3.86
CA CYS A 28 -32.15 -38.23 4.88
C CYS A 28 -30.95 -37.31 4.65
N SER A 29 -30.61 -37.01 3.40
CA SER A 29 -29.58 -36.00 3.11
C SER A 29 -29.98 -34.63 3.63
N LEU A 30 -31.27 -34.25 3.55
CA LEU A 30 -31.82 -32.99 4.03
C LEU A 30 -31.85 -32.88 5.56
N VAL A 31 -32.16 -33.99 6.24
CA VAL A 31 -32.25 -34.02 7.71
C VAL A 31 -30.86 -34.07 8.37
N TYR A 32 -29.91 -34.78 7.77
CA TYR A 32 -28.58 -35.00 8.35
C TYR A 32 -27.47 -34.15 7.72
N GLY A 33 -27.73 -33.53 6.56
CA GLY A 33 -26.84 -32.57 5.94
C GLY A 33 -27.10 -31.17 6.47
N GLN A 34 -26.06 -30.51 6.98
CA GLN A 34 -26.08 -29.05 7.08
C GLN A 34 -26.02 -28.50 5.64
N PHE A 35 -27.07 -27.82 5.19
CA PHE A 35 -27.08 -27.13 3.90
C PHE A 35 -26.79 -25.67 4.13
N GLU A 36 -25.95 -25.14 3.26
CA GLU A 36 -25.64 -23.73 3.18
C GLU A 36 -26.11 -23.19 1.84
N THR A 37 -26.22 -21.87 1.71
CA THR A 37 -26.61 -21.25 0.44
C THR A 37 -25.39 -20.74 -0.30
N CYS A 38 -25.17 -21.20 -1.53
CA CYS A 38 -24.08 -20.68 -2.33
C CYS A 38 -24.25 -19.17 -2.55
N SER A 39 -23.27 -18.37 -2.12
CA SER A 39 -23.31 -16.91 -2.16
C SER A 39 -23.48 -16.35 -3.58
N ARG A 40 -22.97 -17.07 -4.61
CA ARG A 40 -23.01 -16.66 -6.02
C ARG A 40 -24.27 -17.11 -6.75
N CYS A 41 -24.55 -18.41 -6.84
CA CYS A 41 -25.69 -18.94 -7.62
C CYS A 41 -26.97 -19.15 -6.81
N LYS A 42 -26.94 -18.90 -5.50
CA LYS A 42 -28.07 -19.04 -4.56
C LYS A 42 -28.67 -20.44 -4.43
N ARG A 43 -28.03 -21.48 -5.00
CA ARG A 43 -28.43 -22.87 -4.80
C ARG A 43 -28.03 -23.35 -3.39
N SER A 44 -28.91 -24.12 -2.76
CA SER A 44 -28.58 -24.87 -1.55
C SER A 44 -27.51 -25.92 -1.85
N VAL A 45 -26.48 -25.96 -1.02
CA VAL A 45 -25.33 -26.85 -1.15
C VAL A 45 -25.12 -27.55 0.17
N ALA A 46 -24.96 -28.88 0.12
CA ALA A 46 -24.59 -29.63 1.32
C ALA A 46 -23.20 -29.21 1.80
N ARG A 47 -22.90 -29.39 3.10
CA ARG A 47 -21.62 -29.04 3.74
C ARG A 47 -20.36 -29.48 2.98
N TRP A 48 -20.44 -30.59 2.28
CA TRP A 48 -19.35 -31.17 1.49
C TRP A 48 -19.35 -30.77 0.00
N GLY A 49 -20.43 -30.14 -0.49
CA GLY A 49 -20.59 -29.69 -1.88
C GLY A 49 -20.22 -28.22 -2.10
N TYR A 50 -19.59 -27.59 -1.11
CA TYR A 50 -19.15 -26.21 -1.18
C TYR A 50 -17.73 -26.02 -0.69
N THR A 51 -17.14 -24.89 -1.06
CA THR A 51 -15.86 -24.40 -0.56
C THR A 51 -16.05 -22.99 -0.03
N THR A 52 -15.37 -22.65 1.06
CA THR A 52 -15.32 -21.27 1.54
C THR A 52 -14.16 -20.55 0.87
N HIS A 53 -14.44 -19.48 0.12
CA HIS A 53 -13.42 -18.66 -0.55
C HIS A 53 -13.65 -17.19 -0.19
N ASN A 54 -12.67 -16.54 0.43
CA ASN A 54 -12.77 -15.16 0.94
C ASN A 54 -14.03 -14.93 1.80
N GLY A 55 -14.38 -15.90 2.66
CA GLY A 55 -15.58 -15.82 3.52
C GLY A 55 -16.91 -16.11 2.83
N MET A 56 -16.93 -16.37 1.52
CA MET A 56 -18.13 -16.75 0.78
C MET A 56 -18.27 -18.26 0.67
N ILE A 57 -19.48 -18.78 0.85
CA ILE A 57 -19.81 -20.19 0.60
C ILE A 57 -20.09 -20.38 -0.89
N LEU A 58 -19.27 -21.13 -1.61
CA LEU A 58 -19.40 -21.33 -3.05
C LEU A 58 -19.58 -22.81 -3.39
N CYS A 59 -20.57 -23.17 -4.21
CA CYS A 59 -20.60 -24.49 -4.81
C CYS A 59 -19.35 -24.70 -5.67
N HIS A 60 -18.89 -25.95 -5.86
CA HIS A 60 -17.66 -26.22 -6.61
C HIS A 60 -17.60 -25.54 -7.99
N GLN A 61 -18.70 -25.58 -8.75
CA GLN A 61 -18.78 -24.90 -10.06
C GLN A 61 -18.61 -23.38 -9.96
N CYS A 62 -19.15 -22.75 -8.92
CA CYS A 62 -19.00 -21.31 -8.70
C CYS A 62 -17.60 -20.98 -8.18
N CYS A 63 -17.02 -21.82 -7.32
CA CYS A 63 -15.65 -21.70 -6.84
C CYS A 63 -14.65 -21.73 -8.00
N ASP A 64 -14.77 -22.73 -8.90
CA ASP A 64 -13.92 -22.83 -10.09
C ASP A 64 -14.01 -21.60 -11.00
N LYS A 65 -15.21 -21.03 -11.17
CA LYS A 65 -15.39 -19.79 -11.92
C LYS A 65 -14.68 -18.61 -11.25
N VAL A 66 -14.84 -18.44 -9.93
CA VAL A 66 -14.15 -17.37 -9.18
C VAL A 66 -12.63 -17.54 -9.28
N LEU A 67 -12.10 -18.75 -9.08
CA LEU A 67 -10.67 -19.02 -9.15
C LEU A 67 -10.10 -18.76 -10.57
N ARG A 68 -10.86 -19.08 -11.62
CA ARG A 68 -10.49 -18.73 -13.00
C ARG A 68 -10.48 -17.22 -13.21
N GLU A 69 -11.50 -16.51 -12.75
CA GLU A 69 -11.58 -15.05 -12.83
C GLU A 69 -10.43 -14.38 -12.06
N GLU A 70 -10.10 -14.85 -10.86
CA GLU A 70 -8.98 -14.36 -10.08
C GLU A 70 -7.62 -14.62 -10.74
N ARG A 71 -7.45 -15.81 -11.34
CA ARG A 71 -6.24 -16.14 -12.11
C ARG A 71 -6.11 -15.25 -13.34
N LEU A 72 -7.20 -15.03 -14.07
CA LEU A 72 -7.24 -14.09 -15.20
C LEU A 72 -6.95 -12.65 -14.75
N ALA A 73 -7.46 -12.25 -13.57
CA ALA A 73 -7.20 -10.95 -12.98
C ALA A 73 -5.75 -10.78 -12.47
N ARG A 74 -4.93 -11.84 -12.47
CA ARG A 74 -3.51 -11.82 -12.10
C ARG A 74 -2.58 -12.17 -13.25
N THR A 75 -3.08 -12.44 -14.45
CA THR A 75 -2.26 -12.80 -15.60
C THR A 75 -2.23 -11.69 -16.64
N CYS A 76 -1.09 -11.53 -17.28
CA CYS A 76 -0.92 -10.57 -18.36
C CYS A 76 -1.65 -11.05 -19.61
N ALA A 77 -2.57 -10.24 -20.14
CA ALA A 77 -3.35 -10.56 -21.33
C ALA A 77 -2.50 -10.73 -22.62
N VAL A 78 -1.24 -10.29 -22.60
CA VAL A 78 -0.33 -10.39 -23.75
C VAL A 78 0.59 -11.61 -23.63
N CYS A 79 1.28 -11.80 -22.50
CA CYS A 79 2.27 -12.86 -22.33
C CYS A 79 1.81 -14.05 -21.47
N ASN A 80 0.59 -14.01 -20.93
CA ASN A 80 0.00 -15.00 -20.03
C ASN A 80 0.81 -15.31 -18.75
N LYS A 81 1.86 -14.54 -18.45
CA LYS A 81 2.61 -14.65 -17.20
C LYS A 81 1.83 -14.01 -16.06
N GLU A 82 2.00 -14.56 -14.87
CA GLU A 82 1.49 -13.95 -13.64
C GLU A 82 2.13 -12.57 -13.42
N ILE A 83 1.30 -11.58 -13.08
CA ILE A 83 1.70 -10.21 -12.83
C ILE A 83 2.07 -10.10 -11.35
N VAL A 84 3.37 -10.10 -11.07
CA VAL A 84 3.91 -9.78 -9.75
C VAL A 84 4.26 -8.29 -9.73
N GLY A 85 3.31 -7.43 -9.32
CA GLY A 85 3.52 -5.99 -9.17
C GLY A 85 2.58 -5.10 -10.01
N PRO A 86 3.00 -3.86 -10.34
CA PRO A 86 2.15 -2.90 -11.05
C PRO A 86 1.78 -3.40 -12.46
N SER A 87 0.56 -3.08 -12.87
CA SER A 87 0.00 -3.41 -14.19
C SER A 87 -0.82 -2.26 -14.73
N VAL A 88 -1.09 -2.34 -16.02
CA VAL A 88 -1.98 -1.44 -16.76
C VAL A 88 -3.17 -2.23 -17.29
N VAL A 89 -4.29 -1.56 -17.50
CA VAL A 89 -5.51 -2.18 -18.04
C VAL A 89 -5.61 -1.82 -19.52
N ASP A 90 -5.87 -2.82 -20.36
CA ASP A 90 -6.05 -2.67 -21.79
C ASP A 90 -7.47 -2.12 -22.12
N PRO A 91 -7.77 -1.78 -23.39
CA PRO A 91 -9.09 -1.27 -23.78
C PRO A 91 -10.26 -2.22 -23.46
N GLN A 92 -9.99 -3.51 -23.27
CA GLN A 92 -10.98 -4.54 -22.97
C GLN A 92 -11.11 -4.81 -21.47
N GLY A 93 -10.46 -4.02 -20.60
CA GLY A 93 -10.52 -4.19 -19.16
C GLY A 93 -9.57 -5.28 -18.62
N ARG A 94 -8.65 -5.80 -19.43
CA ARG A 94 -7.73 -6.89 -19.04
C ARG A 94 -6.40 -6.33 -18.57
N LYS A 95 -5.75 -6.99 -17.60
CA LYS A 95 -4.45 -6.53 -17.10
C LYS A 95 -3.31 -6.91 -18.04
N VAL A 96 -2.36 -6.00 -18.21
CA VAL A 96 -1.13 -6.19 -18.99
C VAL A 96 0.07 -5.82 -18.12
N CYS A 97 1.11 -6.66 -18.12
CA CYS A 97 2.34 -6.37 -17.38
C CYS A 97 3.10 -5.20 -18.03
N LEU A 98 3.86 -4.45 -17.23
CA LEU A 98 4.59 -3.27 -17.72
C LEU A 98 5.59 -3.60 -18.85
N ASP A 99 6.19 -4.79 -18.84
CA ASP A 99 7.11 -5.21 -19.89
C ASP A 99 6.40 -5.37 -21.24
N CYS A 100 5.25 -6.06 -21.25
CA CYS A 100 4.45 -6.22 -22.47
C CYS A 100 3.86 -4.89 -22.94
N TYR A 101 3.46 -4.05 -21.99
CA TYR A 101 2.98 -2.72 -22.29
C TYR A 101 4.04 -1.86 -22.99
N ARG A 102 5.26 -1.81 -22.45
CA ARG A 102 6.42 -1.10 -23.04
C ARG A 102 6.82 -1.70 -24.39
N LYS A 103 6.95 -3.03 -24.46
CA LYS A 103 7.41 -3.74 -25.66
C LYS A 103 6.47 -3.57 -26.86
N ASN A 104 5.16 -3.52 -26.61
CA ASN A 104 4.16 -3.43 -27.68
C ASN A 104 3.70 -1.98 -27.93
N ASN A 105 4.36 -0.96 -27.34
CA ASN A 105 3.95 0.45 -27.42
C ASN A 105 2.43 0.63 -27.21
N LEU A 106 1.86 -0.13 -26.28
CA LEU A 106 0.44 -0.03 -26.00
C LEU A 106 0.20 1.35 -25.41
N LYS A 107 -0.65 2.17 -26.04
CA LYS A 107 -1.06 3.43 -25.44
C LYS A 107 -1.95 3.09 -24.23
N PRO A 108 -1.71 3.67 -23.05
CA PRO A 108 -2.53 3.35 -21.89
C PRO A 108 -3.94 3.86 -22.18
N PHE A 109 -4.92 2.96 -22.18
CA PHE A 109 -6.29 3.38 -22.35
C PHE A 109 -6.71 4.20 -21.13
N GLY A 110 -7.19 5.42 -21.37
CA GLY A 110 -7.65 6.32 -20.31
C GLY A 110 -6.59 7.14 -19.57
N VAL A 111 -5.29 6.87 -19.76
CA VAL A 111 -4.24 7.76 -19.23
C VAL A 111 -3.81 8.71 -20.33
N ARG A 112 -4.29 9.95 -20.27
CA ARG A 112 -3.85 11.01 -21.18
C ARG A 112 -2.32 11.14 -21.06
N ILE A 113 -1.60 10.89 -22.14
CA ILE A 113 -0.16 11.17 -22.21
C ILE A 113 0.01 12.67 -22.46
N ILE A 114 0.91 13.28 -21.70
CA ILE A 114 1.24 14.69 -21.77
C ILE A 114 2.74 14.80 -22.02
N ILE A 115 3.15 15.65 -22.96
CA ILE A 115 4.56 15.85 -23.28
C ILE A 115 5.17 16.83 -22.26
N CYS A 116 6.29 16.44 -21.66
CA CYS A 116 7.06 17.32 -20.77
C CYS A 116 7.50 18.57 -21.52
N ALA A 117 7.07 19.76 -21.05
CA ALA A 117 7.45 21.02 -21.66
C ALA A 117 8.95 21.37 -21.53
N SER A 118 9.69 20.65 -20.68
CA SER A 118 11.13 20.89 -20.46
C SER A 118 12.03 19.91 -21.22
N CYS A 119 11.70 18.62 -21.29
CA CYS A 119 12.57 17.61 -21.92
C CYS A 119 11.93 16.88 -23.11
N GLY A 120 10.64 17.08 -23.39
CA GLY A 120 9.94 16.39 -24.47
C GLY A 120 9.57 14.93 -24.18
N GLU A 121 9.89 14.38 -23.00
CA GLU A 121 9.50 13.02 -22.63
C GLU A 121 7.98 12.90 -22.40
N ASP A 122 7.40 11.76 -22.75
CA ASP A 122 6.02 11.41 -22.45
C ASP A 122 5.80 11.19 -20.95
N ILE A 123 4.78 11.84 -20.39
CA ILE A 123 4.39 11.75 -18.98
C ILE A 123 2.94 11.23 -18.89
N PRO A 124 2.65 10.21 -18.07
CA PRO A 124 1.29 9.90 -17.67
C PRO A 124 0.65 11.13 -17.00
N ALA A 125 -0.54 11.59 -17.42
CA ALA A 125 -1.17 12.79 -16.84
C ALA A 125 -1.21 12.83 -15.29
N PRO A 126 -1.47 11.72 -14.56
CA PRO A 126 -1.44 11.71 -13.09
C PRO A 126 -0.04 11.98 -12.48
N GLN A 127 1.02 11.83 -13.26
CA GLN A 127 2.42 12.05 -12.84
C GLN A 127 2.97 13.42 -13.30
N ALA A 128 2.21 14.19 -14.08
CA ALA A 128 2.63 15.50 -14.54
C ALA A 128 2.50 16.53 -13.42
N THR A 129 3.59 17.28 -13.16
CA THR A 129 3.56 18.46 -12.28
C THR A 129 3.43 19.70 -13.16
N TYR A 130 2.62 20.69 -12.78
CA TYR A 130 2.44 21.91 -13.59
C TYR A 130 3.23 23.08 -12.99
N VAL A 131 4.14 23.64 -13.77
CA VAL A 131 4.88 24.86 -13.43
C VAL A 131 4.50 25.94 -14.42
N LYS A 132 3.87 27.02 -13.95
CA LYS A 132 3.33 28.10 -14.80
C LYS A 132 2.47 27.53 -15.94
N GLU A 133 1.52 26.65 -15.59
CA GLU A 133 0.59 25.98 -16.52
C GLU A 133 1.25 25.04 -17.54
N LYS A 134 2.57 24.85 -17.49
CA LYS A 134 3.29 23.91 -18.35
C LYS A 134 3.54 22.60 -17.61
N PRO A 135 3.18 21.44 -18.19
CA PRO A 135 3.43 20.13 -17.59
C PRO A 135 4.93 19.80 -17.63
N VAL A 136 5.48 19.32 -16.52
CA VAL A 136 6.88 18.97 -16.37
C VAL A 136 7.01 17.61 -15.68
N CYS A 137 7.97 16.80 -16.12
CA CYS A 137 8.23 15.50 -15.54
C CYS A 137 8.97 15.63 -14.20
N LYS A 138 8.91 14.58 -13.37
CA LYS A 138 9.55 14.54 -12.05
C LYS A 138 11.05 14.92 -12.10
N LYS A 139 11.78 14.44 -13.10
CA LYS A 139 13.22 14.75 -13.27
C LYS A 139 13.44 16.24 -13.52
N CYS A 140 12.65 16.84 -14.42
CA CYS A 140 12.77 18.25 -14.77
C CYS A 140 12.35 19.17 -13.62
N ILE A 141 11.32 18.83 -12.84
CA ILE A 141 10.95 19.63 -11.66
C ILE A 141 12.03 19.56 -10.59
N GLU A 142 12.62 18.39 -10.33
CA GLU A 142 13.74 18.25 -9.38
C GLU A 142 14.95 19.09 -9.81
N LYS A 143 15.27 19.08 -11.11
CA LYS A 143 16.32 19.94 -11.68
C LYS A 143 15.99 21.43 -11.49
N PHE A 144 14.76 21.83 -11.81
CA PHE A 144 14.31 23.22 -11.67
C PHE A 144 14.34 23.71 -10.22
N MET A 145 13.95 22.86 -9.27
CA MET A 145 13.97 23.18 -7.83
C MET A 145 15.42 23.34 -7.32
N ARG A 146 16.37 22.54 -7.83
CA ARG A 146 17.80 22.74 -7.54
C ARG A 146 18.30 24.08 -8.10
N GLU A 147 17.81 24.52 -9.25
CA GLU A 147 18.32 25.74 -9.90
C GLU A 147 17.76 27.04 -9.30
N ARG A 148 16.55 27.04 -8.72
CA ARG A 148 15.83 28.29 -8.42
C ARG A 148 15.84 28.82 -6.99
N THR A 149 16.12 27.99 -5.99
CA THR A 149 16.11 28.45 -4.59
C THR A 149 17.29 27.84 -3.87
N PHE A 150 18.48 28.32 -4.20
CA PHE A 150 19.58 28.14 -3.27
C PHE A 150 19.50 29.23 -2.22
N LEU A 151 19.54 28.84 -0.95
CA LEU A 151 19.83 29.76 0.13
C LEU A 151 21.35 29.85 0.28
N THR A 152 21.85 31.01 0.66
CA THR A 152 23.27 31.18 0.93
C THR A 152 23.52 30.86 2.40
N CYS A 153 24.50 29.99 2.68
CA CYS A 153 24.94 29.75 4.04
C CYS A 153 25.45 31.05 4.65
N SER A 154 24.84 31.50 5.75
CA SER A 154 25.20 32.72 6.47
C SER A 154 26.67 32.74 6.91
N ARG A 155 27.28 31.56 7.14
CA ARG A 155 28.64 31.44 7.68
C ARG A 155 29.73 31.33 6.62
N CYS A 156 29.51 30.55 5.55
CA CYS A 156 30.56 30.28 4.54
C CYS A 156 30.21 30.74 3.12
N GLY A 157 29.03 31.32 2.90
CA GLY A 157 28.61 31.80 1.58
C GLY A 157 28.26 30.70 0.57
N SER A 158 28.35 29.41 0.94
CA SER A 158 28.02 28.31 0.03
C SER A 158 26.53 28.26 -0.30
N LYS A 159 26.20 27.85 -1.53
CA LYS A 159 24.83 27.64 -1.99
C LYS A 159 24.26 26.35 -1.39
N ILE A 160 23.10 26.43 -0.75
CA ILE A 160 22.39 25.31 -0.11
C ILE A 160 21.26 24.87 -1.03
N TYR A 161 21.37 23.66 -1.57
CA TYR A 161 20.38 23.07 -2.48
C TYR A 161 19.42 22.10 -1.80
N GLU A 162 19.74 21.71 -0.57
CA GLU A 162 18.95 20.80 0.26
C GLU A 162 18.12 21.59 1.28
N LYS A 163 17.43 20.88 2.17
CA LYS A 163 16.67 21.52 3.25
C LYS A 163 17.62 22.36 4.13
N PRO A 164 17.44 23.69 4.22
CA PRO A 164 18.31 24.56 5.01
C PRO A 164 18.23 24.22 6.50
N LEU A 165 19.36 24.25 7.20
CA LEU A 165 19.41 24.11 8.66
C LEU A 165 19.36 25.51 9.28
N LYS A 166 18.44 25.73 10.22
CA LYS A 166 18.27 27.02 10.90
C LYS A 166 18.77 26.96 12.34
N VAL A 167 19.54 27.96 12.75
CA VAL A 167 19.96 28.18 14.13
C VAL A 167 19.69 29.65 14.47
N GLY A 168 18.64 29.89 15.26
CA GLY A 168 18.08 31.25 15.37
C GLY A 168 17.62 31.75 13.99
N ASP A 169 18.13 32.91 13.60
CA ASP A 169 17.86 33.55 12.30
C ASP A 169 18.88 33.19 11.20
N GLU A 170 19.94 32.45 11.54
CA GLU A 170 20.95 32.04 10.56
C GLU A 170 20.52 30.81 9.76
N VAL A 171 20.86 30.80 8.47
CA VAL A 171 20.70 29.65 7.58
C VAL A 171 22.07 29.05 7.29
N LEU A 172 22.27 27.78 7.66
CA LEU A 172 23.58 27.14 7.58
C LEU A 172 23.56 25.92 6.65
N CYS A 173 24.69 25.68 5.96
CA CYS A 173 24.91 24.43 5.25
C CYS A 173 25.25 23.30 6.24
N ALA A 174 25.08 22.05 5.82
CA ALA A 174 25.31 20.88 6.67
C ALA A 174 26.72 20.86 7.31
N LEU A 175 27.75 21.28 6.58
CA LEU A 175 29.13 21.36 7.07
C LEU A 175 29.27 22.40 8.18
N CYS A 176 28.86 23.64 7.95
CA CYS A 176 28.93 24.70 8.96
C CYS A 176 28.05 24.40 10.18
N TYR A 177 26.90 23.75 9.99
CA TYR A 177 26.06 23.28 11.08
C TYR A 177 26.75 22.19 11.91
N SER A 178 27.45 21.24 11.28
CA SER A 178 28.17 20.17 11.98
C SER A 178 29.38 20.65 12.79
N GLN A 179 29.92 21.81 12.42
CA GLN A 179 31.03 22.49 13.11
C GLN A 179 30.57 23.40 14.23
N ILE A 180 29.26 23.71 14.32
CA ILE A 180 28.74 24.29 15.56
C ILE A 180 29.03 23.26 16.62
N PRO A 181 29.82 23.60 17.67
CA PRO A 181 29.92 22.74 18.81
C PRO A 181 28.49 22.43 19.18
N LYS A 182 28.11 21.15 19.06
CA LYS A 182 26.95 20.68 19.76
C LYS A 182 27.40 20.76 21.19
N ASP A 183 27.36 21.97 21.76
CA ASP A 183 27.61 22.20 23.16
C ASP A 183 26.75 21.15 23.80
N GLU A 184 27.42 20.14 24.35
CA GLU A 184 26.73 19.01 24.90
C GLU A 184 25.84 19.65 25.93
N ASP A 185 24.51 19.69 25.70
CA ASP A 185 23.62 20.62 26.40
C ASP A 185 23.83 20.37 27.91
N ARG A 186 24.64 21.21 28.57
CA ARG A 186 24.99 21.02 29.97
C ARG A 186 23.91 21.72 30.75
N CYS A 187 23.35 21.03 31.72
CA CYS A 187 22.40 21.64 32.62
C CYS A 187 23.06 22.86 33.29
N ALA A 188 22.48 24.04 33.14
CA ALA A 188 22.99 25.28 33.73
C ALA A 188 23.11 25.21 35.26
N VAL A 189 22.34 24.33 35.91
CA VAL A 189 22.35 24.14 37.37
C VAL A 189 23.37 23.09 37.81
N CYS A 190 23.42 21.92 37.16
CA CYS A 190 24.24 20.80 37.64
C CYS A 190 25.44 20.44 36.75
N GLY A 191 25.63 21.14 35.62
CA GLY A 191 26.72 20.91 34.67
C GLY A 191 26.69 19.57 33.94
N LYS A 192 25.70 18.70 34.22
CA LYS A 192 25.57 17.38 33.59
C LYS A 192 25.17 17.50 32.13
N MET A 193 25.75 16.63 31.31
CA MET A 193 25.44 16.48 29.90
C MET A 193 24.01 15.95 29.69
N ILE A 194 23.21 16.61 28.85
CA ILE A 194 21.82 16.25 28.54
C ILE A 194 21.76 15.59 27.17
N LYS A 195 21.46 14.28 27.13
CA LYS A 195 21.47 13.49 25.88
C LYS A 195 20.15 13.43 25.12
N ALA A 196 19.03 13.82 25.72
CA ALA A 196 17.70 13.51 25.15
C ALA A 196 16.65 14.62 25.30
N ILE A 197 16.31 15.01 26.53
CA ILE A 197 15.23 15.96 26.80
C ILE A 197 15.81 17.17 27.50
N LYS A 198 15.65 18.34 26.86
CA LYS A 198 16.13 19.61 27.38
C LYS A 198 14.98 20.55 27.70
N PHE A 199 15.05 21.18 28.85
CA PHE A 199 14.10 22.20 29.29
C PHE A 199 14.79 23.56 29.16
N VAL A 200 14.20 24.49 28.43
CA VAL A 200 14.80 25.82 28.19
C VAL A 200 14.05 26.85 29.03
N ARG A 201 14.76 27.51 29.95
CA ARG A 201 14.24 28.63 30.74
C ARG A 201 14.02 29.86 29.86
N ARG A 202 13.28 30.86 30.36
CA ARG A 202 12.99 32.12 29.64
C ARG A 202 14.25 32.92 29.27
N ASP A 203 15.33 32.74 30.02
CA ASP A 203 16.65 33.35 29.79
C ASP A 203 17.52 32.58 28.77
N GLY A 204 17.01 31.49 28.21
CA GLY A 204 17.74 30.62 27.28
C GLY A 204 18.61 29.55 27.96
N ALA A 205 18.65 29.51 29.31
CA ALA A 205 19.41 28.49 30.03
C ALA A 205 18.78 27.10 29.87
N VAL A 206 19.62 26.09 29.63
CA VAL A 206 19.18 24.70 29.44
C VAL A 206 19.26 23.93 30.76
N LEU A 207 18.19 23.24 31.14
CA LEU A 207 18.09 22.44 32.36
C LEU A 207 17.88 20.95 32.04
N CYS A 208 18.46 20.08 32.87
CA CYS A 208 18.07 18.68 32.90
C CYS A 208 16.70 18.52 33.58
N LEU A 209 16.05 17.37 33.35
CA LEU A 209 14.76 17.04 33.92
C LEU A 209 14.71 17.21 35.45
N ASP A 210 15.75 16.76 36.15
CA ASP A 210 15.81 16.81 37.61
C ASP A 210 15.86 18.25 38.14
N CYS A 211 16.68 19.10 37.53
CA CYS A 211 16.80 20.51 37.91
C CYS A 211 15.54 21.29 37.56
N SER A 212 14.90 21.00 36.42
CA SER A 212 13.63 21.62 36.03
C SER A 212 12.50 21.29 37.02
N LYS A 213 12.41 20.04 37.49
CA LYS A 213 11.41 19.64 38.50
C LYS A 213 11.62 20.39 39.82
N LYS A 214 12.87 20.45 40.31
CA LYS A 214 13.19 21.17 41.56
C LYS A 214 12.81 22.64 41.52
N GLU A 215 13.07 23.34 40.42
CA GLU A 215 12.66 24.74 40.27
C GLU A 215 11.14 24.90 40.27
N SER A 216 10.40 23.99 39.63
CA SER A 216 8.94 24.03 39.63
C SER A 216 8.31 23.80 41.00
N GLU A 217 8.99 23.04 41.86
CA GLU A 217 8.58 22.79 43.25
C GLU A 217 8.91 23.97 44.17
N SER A 218 10.02 24.67 43.95
CA SER A 218 10.40 25.87 44.72
C SER A 218 9.60 27.13 44.36
N SER A 219 8.82 27.09 43.29
CA SER A 219 7.97 28.20 42.83
C SER A 219 6.52 28.09 43.32
N ARG A 220 6.23 27.14 44.21
CA ARG A 220 4.93 26.95 44.88
C ARG A 220 5.05 27.35 46.34
#